data_AF-A0ABD4Q4E1-F1
#
_entry.id   AF-A0ABD4Q4E1-F1
#
_cell.length_a   1.000
_cell.length_b   1.000
_cell.length_c   1.000
_cell.angle_alpha   90.00
_cell.angle_beta   90.00
_cell.angle_gamma   90.00
#
_symmetry.space_group_name_H-M   'P 1'
#
loop_
_entity.id
_entity.type
_entity.pdbx_description
1 polymer ?
#
loop_
_entity_poly.entity_id
_entity_poly.type
_entity_poly.pdbx_seq_one_letter_code
_entity_poly.pdbx_strand_id
1 'polypeptide(L)'
;IFVNPEILSSTGMDRNAIFVATCIAAAVGSLVMAFVANWPIGMAPGMGLNAFSAFTVVAALPFSRQQALGAVFISGCIFLLLTVTGVRSWLV
;
A
#
# COMPACT_ATOMS: atom_id res chain seq x y z
N ILE A 1 1.43 11.09 -3.71
CA ILE A 1 0.10 11.57 -3.28
C ILE A 1 -0.84 11.85 -4.46
N PHE A 2 -0.41 12.51 -5.55
CA PHE A 2 -1.30 12.84 -6.69
C PHE A 2 -1.51 11.71 -7.70
N VAL A 3 -0.47 10.91 -7.94
CA VAL A 3 -0.49 9.87 -8.98
C VAL A 3 -1.28 8.63 -8.54
N ASN A 4 -1.33 8.34 -7.23
CA ASN A 4 -2.03 7.16 -6.71
C ASN A 4 -3.57 7.21 -6.88
N PRO A 5 -4.24 8.32 -6.50
CA PRO A 5 -5.67 8.49 -6.77
C PRO A 5 -5.99 8.48 -8.26
N GLU A 6 -5.11 9.01 -9.11
CA GLU A 6 -5.29 9.01 -10.55
C GLU A 6 -5.30 7.59 -11.12
N ILE A 7 -4.33 6.76 -10.72
CA ILE A 7 -4.25 5.35 -11.12
C ILE A 7 -5.45 4.55 -10.59
N LEU A 8 -5.76 4.61 -9.28
CA LEU A 8 -6.85 3.79 -8.74
C LEU A 8 -8.24 4.31 -9.13
N SER A 9 -8.40 5.61 -9.43
CA SER A 9 -9.68 6.14 -9.94
C SER A 9 -10.05 5.56 -11.30
N SER A 10 -9.06 5.20 -12.14
CA SER A 10 -9.29 4.51 -13.42
C SER A 10 -9.96 3.14 -13.23
N THR A 11 -9.80 2.53 -12.06
CA THR A 11 -10.46 1.27 -11.74
C THR A 11 -11.92 1.46 -11.38
N GLY A 12 -12.39 2.69 -11.11
CA GLY A 12 -13.76 3.05 -10.68
C GLY A 12 -13.92 3.22 -9.17
N MET A 13 -12.83 3.46 -8.44
CA MET A 13 -12.83 3.84 -7.02
C MET A 13 -12.89 5.35 -6.86
N ASP A 14 -13.48 5.85 -5.76
CA ASP A 14 -13.62 7.28 -5.53
C ASP A 14 -12.26 7.97 -5.33
N ARG A 15 -11.96 8.95 -6.18
CA ARG A 15 -10.69 9.67 -6.20
C ARG A 15 -10.42 10.43 -4.90
N ASN A 16 -11.45 11.02 -4.30
CA ASN A 16 -11.31 11.81 -3.07
C ASN A 16 -11.06 10.89 -1.87
N ALA A 17 -11.77 9.75 -1.79
CA ALA A 17 -11.56 8.74 -0.78
C ALA A 17 -10.13 8.17 -0.82
N ILE A 18 -9.61 7.85 -2.02
CA ILE A 18 -8.24 7.33 -2.18
C ILE A 18 -7.19 8.40 -1.84
N PHE A 19 -7.44 9.66 -2.20
CA PHE A 19 -6.56 10.77 -1.85
C PHE A 19 -6.43 10.91 -0.33
N VAL A 20 -7.56 10.98 0.38
CA VAL A 20 -7.59 11.08 1.85
C VAL A 20 -6.95 9.85 2.48
N ALA A 21 -7.27 8.64 2.02
CA ALA A 21 -6.67 7.41 2.51
C ALA A 21 -5.14 7.39 2.32
N THR A 22 -4.63 7.86 1.18
CA THR A 22 -3.19 7.94 0.90
C THR A 22 -2.50 8.96 1.82
N CYS A 23 -3.13 10.12 2.05
CA CYS A 23 -2.59 11.15 2.94
C CYS A 23 -2.51 10.65 4.39
N ILE A 24 -3.56 9.99 4.88
CA ILE A 24 -3.59 9.40 6.23
C ILE A 24 -2.54 8.30 6.35
N ALA A 25 -2.45 7.38 5.38
CA ALA A 25 -1.47 6.30 5.39
C ALA A 25 -0.03 6.84 5.38
N ALA A 26 0.26 7.87 4.58
CA ALA A 26 1.58 8.51 4.53
C ALA A 26 1.91 9.25 5.84
N ALA A 27 0.94 9.94 6.44
CA ALA A 27 1.11 10.59 7.73
C ALA A 27 1.39 9.58 8.84
N VAL A 28 0.58 8.52 8.95
CA VAL A 28 0.78 7.45 9.94
C VAL A 28 2.11 6.74 9.73
N GLY A 29 2.45 6.37 8.49
CA GLY A 29 3.73 5.74 8.17
C GLY A 29 4.93 6.62 8.55
N SER A 30 4.85 7.91 8.26
CA SER A 30 5.92 8.87 8.61
C SER A 30 6.02 9.08 10.13
N LEU A 31 4.90 9.09 10.87
CA LEU A 31 4.90 9.17 12.33
C LEU A 31 5.50 7.89 12.96
N VAL A 32 5.15 6.71 12.44
CA VAL A 32 5.73 5.44 12.91
C VAL A 32 7.25 5.44 12.69
N MET A 33 7.73 5.89 11.52
CA MET A 33 9.16 6.01 11.26
C MET A 33 9.85 7.04 12.18
N ALA A 34 9.19 8.17 12.45
CA ALA A 34 9.70 9.21 13.33
C ALA A 34 9.83 8.75 14.80
N PHE A 35 8.84 8.02 15.33
CA PHE A 35 8.82 7.62 16.74
C PHE A 35 9.41 6.24 17.03
N VAL A 36 9.19 5.26 16.15
CA VAL A 36 9.61 3.86 16.40
C VAL A 36 11.00 3.61 15.83
N ALA A 37 11.25 4.05 14.59
CA ALA A 37 12.54 3.85 13.93
C ALA A 37 13.54 4.99 14.21
N ASN A 38 13.10 6.09 14.84
CA ASN A 38 13.85 7.33 15.05
C ASN A 38 14.55 7.81 13.77
N TRP A 39 13.92 7.58 12.62
CA TRP A 39 14.48 7.84 11.30
C TRP A 39 13.54 8.77 10.54
N PRO A 40 13.88 10.07 10.39
CA PRO A 40 12.99 11.08 9.83
C PRO A 40 12.94 11.05 8.30
N ILE A 41 12.63 9.89 7.71
CA ILE A 41 12.35 9.74 6.28
C ILE A 41 10.84 9.70 6.09
N GLY A 42 10.33 10.59 5.23
CA GLY A 42 8.93 10.58 4.85
C GLY A 42 8.59 9.29 4.10
N MET A 43 7.53 8.60 4.53
CA MET A 43 7.02 7.42 3.85
C MET A 43 6.23 7.84 2.61
N ALA A 44 6.82 7.59 1.44
CA ALA A 44 6.14 7.79 0.16
C ALA A 44 5.40 6.52 -0.28
N PRO A 45 4.27 6.64 -1.00
CA PRO A 45 3.55 5.47 -1.51
C PRO A 45 4.38 4.73 -2.58
N GLY A 46 4.41 3.40 -2.50
CA GLY A 46 5.04 2.54 -3.49
C GLY A 46 4.27 2.52 -4.81
N MET A 47 4.66 3.39 -5.74
CA MET A 47 3.92 3.62 -7.00
C MET A 47 3.78 2.36 -7.88
N GLY A 48 4.77 1.46 -7.88
CA GLY A 48 4.75 0.23 -8.69
C GLY A 48 3.73 -0.81 -8.23
N LEU A 49 3.58 -1.01 -6.92
CA LEU A 49 2.60 -1.96 -6.35
C LEU A 49 1.16 -1.49 -6.58
N ASN A 50 0.94 -0.18 -6.49
CA ASN A 50 -0.37 0.41 -6.74
C ASN A 50 -0.77 0.30 -8.22
N ALA A 51 0.17 0.53 -9.14
CA ALA A 51 -0.02 0.30 -10.57
C ALA A 51 -0.30 -1.17 -10.89
N PHE A 52 0.42 -2.11 -10.28
CA PHE A 52 0.15 -3.55 -10.42
C PHE A 52 -1.25 -3.93 -9.93
N SER A 53 -1.67 -3.42 -8.76
CA SER A 53 -3.00 -3.70 -8.23
C SER A 53 -4.13 -3.15 -9.13
N ALA A 54 -3.93 -1.97 -9.72
CA ALA A 54 -4.94 -1.32 -10.57
C ALA A 54 -5.00 -1.92 -11.98
N PHE A 55 -3.85 -2.09 -12.64
CA PHE A 55 -3.79 -2.51 -14.04
C PHE A 55 -3.68 -4.03 -14.23
N THR A 56 -3.08 -4.75 -13.29
CA THR A 56 -2.96 -6.21 -13.41
C THR A 56 -4.11 -6.89 -12.67
N VAL A 57 -4.28 -6.62 -11.37
CA VAL A 57 -5.26 -7.37 -10.57
C VAL A 57 -6.72 -7.01 -10.88
N VAL A 58 -7.01 -5.73 -11.13
CA VAL A 58 -8.38 -5.28 -11.42
C VAL A 58 -8.70 -5.22 -12.91
N ALA A 59 -7.74 -4.84 -13.76
CA ALA A 59 -8.00 -4.72 -15.20
C ALA A 59 -7.69 -5.98 -16.04
N ALA A 60 -6.73 -6.83 -15.62
CA ALA A 60 -6.35 -8.04 -16.35
C ALA A 60 -6.88 -9.35 -15.75
N LEU A 61 -7.23 -9.37 -14.45
CA LEU A 61 -7.85 -10.51 -13.80
C LEU A 61 -9.31 -10.22 -13.40
N PRO A 62 -10.21 -11.22 -13.39
CA PRO A 62 -11.64 -11.03 -13.08
C PRO A 62 -11.92 -10.82 -11.58
N PHE A 63 -11.04 -10.11 -10.86
CA PHE A 63 -11.19 -9.85 -9.44
C PHE A 63 -11.87 -8.51 -9.17
N SER A 64 -12.73 -8.48 -8.15
CA SER A 64 -13.34 -7.23 -7.68
C SER A 64 -12.31 -6.33 -6.99
N ARG A 65 -12.55 -5.01 -7.00
CA ARG A 65 -11.71 -4.00 -6.34
C ARG A 65 -11.50 -4.30 -4.84
N GLN A 66 -12.54 -4.83 -4.20
CA GLN A 66 -12.52 -5.24 -2.80
C GLN A 66 -11.61 -6.45 -2.57
N GLN A 67 -11.62 -7.43 -3.48
CA GLN A 67 -10.71 -8.58 -3.42
C GLN A 67 -9.26 -8.15 -3.65
N ALA A 68 -9.01 -7.22 -4.59
CA ALA A 68 -7.67 -6.70 -4.84
C ALA A 68 -7.09 -5.98 -3.60
N LEU A 69 -7.87 -5.09 -2.98
CA LEU A 69 -7.47 -4.44 -1.71
C LEU A 69 -7.28 -5.45 -0.57
N GLY A 70 -8.16 -6.45 -0.48
CA GLY A 70 -8.05 -7.51 0.53
C GLY A 70 -6.77 -8.32 0.39
N ALA A 71 -6.36 -8.66 -0.84
CA ALA A 71 -5.11 -9.35 -1.10
C ALA A 71 -3.88 -8.50 -0.69
N VAL A 72 -3.90 -7.19 -0.95
CA VAL A 72 -2.85 -6.26 -0.51
C VAL A 72 -2.79 -6.14 1.01
N PHE A 73 -3.96 -6.14 1.67
CA PHE A 73 -4.01 -6.13 3.13
C PHE A 73 -3.44 -7.42 3.74
N ILE A 74 -3.83 -8.59 3.21
CA ILE A 74 -3.33 -9.89 3.68
C ILE A 74 -1.82 -10.01 3.45
N SER A 75 -1.31 -9.60 2.28
CA SER A 75 0.13 -9.62 2.02
C SER A 75 0.89 -8.68 2.96
N GLY A 76 0.34 -7.51 3.29
CA GLY A 76 0.86 -6.61 4.31
C GLY A 76 0.92 -7.25 5.70
N CYS A 77 -0.14 -7.95 6.13
CA CYS A 77 -0.16 -8.68 7.39
C CYS A 77 0.89 -9.79 7.44
N ILE A 78 1.00 -10.59 6.36
CA ILE A 78 2.03 -11.64 6.25
C ILE A 78 3.42 -11.03 6.34
N PHE A 79 3.67 -9.92 5.64
CA PHE A 79 4.97 -9.26 5.66
C PHE A 79 5.31 -8.68 7.04
N LEU A 80 4.32 -8.14 7.75
CA LEU A 80 4.48 -7.67 9.12
C LEU A 80 4.82 -8.83 10.06
N LEU A 81 4.11 -9.95 9.96
CA LEU A 81 4.40 -11.16 10.74
C LEU A 81 5.81 -11.70 10.45
N LEU A 82 6.23 -11.75 9.19
CA LEU A 82 7.59 -12.16 8.81
C LEU A 82 8.66 -11.19 9.34
N THR A 83 8.36 -9.90 9.37
CA THR A 83 9.27 -8.86 9.91
C THR A 83 9.42 -9.00 11.43
N VAL A 84 8.33 -9.25 12.15
CA VAL A 84 8.34 -9.42 13.62
C VAL A 84 8.97 -10.74 14.05
N THR A 85 8.75 -11.82 13.29
CA THR A 85 9.32 -13.15 13.59
C THR A 85 10.79 -13.29 13.21
N GLY A 86 11.40 -12.29 12.56
CA GLY A 86 12.83 -12.27 12.23
C GLY A 86 13.24 -13.22 11.10
N VAL A 87 12.30 -13.96 10.50
CA VAL A 87 12.54 -14.91 9.38
C VAL A 87 13.15 -14.20 8.16
N ARG A 88 13.05 -12.87 8.07
CA ARG A 88 13.74 -12.06 7.07
C ARG A 88 15.25 -12.33 7.00
N SER A 89 15.90 -12.74 8.10
CA SER A 89 17.34 -13.07 8.09
C SER A 89 17.69 -14.38 7.38
N TRP A 90 16.71 -15.22 7.06
CA TRP A 90 16.91 -16.50 6.34
C TRP A 90 16.78 -16.36 4.82
N LEU A 91 16.22 -15.26 4.33
CA LEU A 91 16.04 -14.97 2.90
C LEU A 91 17.21 -14.16 2.30
N VAL A 92 18.22 -13.81 3.10
CA VAL A 92 19.43 -13.07 2.72
C VAL A 92 20.64 -13.99 2.72
#